data_AF-A0A2V3V6D3-F1
#
_entry.id   AF-A0A2V3V6D3-F1
#
_cell.length_a   1.000
_cell.length_b   1.000
_cell.length_c   1.000
_cell.angle_alpha   90.00
_cell.angle_beta   90.00
_cell.angle_gamma   90.00
#
_symmetry.space_group_name_H-M   'P 1'
#
loop_
_entity.id
_entity.type
_entity.pdbx_description
1 polymer ?
#
loop_
_entity_poly.entity_id
_entity_poly.type
_entity_poly.pdbx_seq_one_letter_code
_entity_poly.pdbx_strand_id
1 'polypeptide(L)'
;MALHFAKYAGRLQEDSSNLTFKKVATDSLIIAISSANILNIDLTTEGLDCASSDSAREGFAKRLAIAAGRMAGACERLDHLEDFPFRAAITAEVLSILRACIDLFDAEGWLLAQEREKRLAPVKAKSIFHGKI
;
A
#
# COMPACT_ATOMS: atom_id res chain seq x y z
N MET A 1 7.25 -6.63 -1.88
CA MET A 1 6.02 -6.00 -1.36
C MET A 1 6.17 -5.67 0.13
N ALA A 2 6.37 -6.67 1.01
CA ALA A 2 6.54 -6.46 2.47
C ALA A 2 7.59 -5.38 2.84
N LEU A 3 8.79 -5.44 2.26
CA LEU A 3 9.87 -4.46 2.52
C LEU A 3 9.49 -3.02 2.14
N HIS A 4 8.66 -2.82 1.11
CA HIS A 4 8.18 -1.48 0.76
C HIS A 4 7.28 -0.94 1.87
N PHE A 5 6.33 -1.73 2.35
CA PHE A 5 5.41 -1.33 3.40
C PHE A 5 6.12 -1.11 4.74
N ALA A 6 7.10 -1.95 5.11
CA ALA A 6 7.92 -1.74 6.30
C ALA A 6 8.70 -0.42 6.23
N LYS A 7 9.34 -0.13 5.10
CA LYS A 7 10.02 1.15 4.84
C LYS A 7 9.06 2.33 4.96
N TYR A 8 7.84 2.20 4.43
CA TYR A 8 6.84 3.26 4.47
C TYR A 8 6.30 3.49 5.89
N ALA A 9 6.08 2.42 6.66
CA ALA A 9 5.69 2.51 8.07
C ALA A 9 6.75 3.28 8.88
N GLY A 10 8.04 2.99 8.67
CA GLY A 10 9.13 3.73 9.30
C GLY A 10 9.15 5.22 8.93
N ARG A 11 9.00 5.54 7.63
CA ARG A 11 8.97 6.93 7.15
C ARG A 11 7.87 7.78 7.75
N LEU A 12 6.71 7.19 8.06
CA LEU A 12 5.62 7.91 8.74
C LEU A 12 5.97 8.31 10.17
N GLN A 13 6.94 7.64 10.80
CA GLN A 13 7.41 7.97 12.15
C GLN A 13 8.56 8.98 12.14
N GLU A 14 9.33 9.03 11.05
CA GLU A 14 10.45 9.96 10.89
C GLU A 14 10.01 11.40 10.61
N ASP A 15 8.97 11.58 9.77
CA ASP A 15 8.51 12.89 9.32
C ASP A 15 6.99 12.99 9.34
N SER A 16 6.47 13.89 10.17
CA SER A 16 5.04 14.17 10.33
C SER A 16 4.51 15.22 9.35
N SER A 17 5.32 15.69 8.40
CA SER A 17 4.88 16.66 7.39
C SER A 17 3.78 16.09 6.49
N ASN A 18 2.79 16.92 6.18
CA ASN A 18 1.63 16.52 5.37
C ASN A 18 2.05 16.07 3.95
N LEU A 19 3.09 16.70 3.39
CA LEU A 19 3.63 16.34 2.07
C LEU A 19 4.25 14.95 2.08
N THR A 20 5.05 14.63 3.09
CA THR A 20 5.64 13.29 3.24
C THR A 20 4.56 12.25 3.48
N PHE A 21 3.56 12.56 4.32
CA PHE A 21 2.44 11.67 4.59
C PHE A 21 1.66 11.32 3.31
N LYS A 22 1.22 12.33 2.55
CA LYS A 22 0.50 12.13 1.28
C LYS A 22 1.32 11.33 0.27
N LYS A 23 2.62 11.60 0.18
CA LYS A 23 3.54 10.86 -0.69
C LYS A 23 3.64 9.39 -0.26
N VAL A 24 3.78 9.11 1.03
CA VAL A 24 3.83 7.74 1.56
C VAL A 24 2.50 7.02 1.32
N ALA A 25 1.37 7.67 1.56
CA ALA A 25 0.05 7.10 1.29
C ALA A 25 -0.13 6.73 -0.19
N THR A 26 0.29 7.62 -1.10
CA THR A 26 0.25 7.38 -2.55
C THR A 26 1.19 6.25 -2.97
N ASP A 27 2.41 6.21 -2.44
CA ASP A 27 3.37 5.14 -2.73
C ASP A 27 2.88 3.78 -2.19
N SER A 28 2.26 3.75 -1.01
CA SER A 28 1.64 2.56 -0.43
C SER A 28 0.51 2.03 -1.31
N LEU A 29 -0.39 2.91 -1.78
CA LEU A 29 -1.45 2.56 -2.72
C LEU A 29 -0.90 1.92 -4.00
N ILE A 30 0.09 2.55 -4.64
CA ILE A 30 0.69 2.06 -5.89
C ILE A 30 1.28 0.66 -5.69
N ILE A 31 2.00 0.44 -4.59
CA ILE A 31 2.57 -0.86 -4.27
C ILE A 31 1.48 -1.87 -3.96
N ALA A 32 0.41 -1.49 -3.25
CA ALA A 32 -0.68 -2.40 -2.91
C ALA A 32 -1.48 -2.84 -4.16
N ILE A 33 -1.75 -1.94 -5.11
CA ILE A 33 -2.34 -2.29 -6.41
C ILE A 33 -1.40 -3.22 -7.20
N SER A 34 -0.10 -2.89 -7.24
CA SER A 34 0.88 -3.75 -7.92
C SER A 34 0.95 -5.13 -7.27
N SER A 35 0.77 -5.19 -5.94
CA SER A 35 0.73 -6.43 -5.17
C SER A 35 -0.50 -7.26 -5.49
N ALA A 36 -1.67 -6.63 -5.58
CA ALA A 36 -2.91 -7.27 -5.99
C ALA A 36 -2.79 -7.90 -7.39
N ASN A 37 -2.16 -7.18 -8.33
CA ASN A 37 -1.89 -7.70 -9.67
C ASN A 37 -0.97 -8.92 -9.64
N ILE A 38 0.15 -8.89 -8.90
CA ILE A 38 1.07 -10.03 -8.76
C ILE A 38 0.35 -11.25 -8.19
N LEU A 39 -0.59 -11.02 -7.27
CA LEU A 39 -1.36 -12.07 -6.63
C LEU A 39 -2.60 -12.47 -7.42
N ASN A 40 -2.89 -11.88 -8.58
CA ASN A 40 -4.13 -12.11 -9.35
C ASN A 40 -5.39 -11.95 -8.47
N ILE A 41 -5.44 -10.90 -7.64
CA ILE A 41 -6.60 -10.58 -6.83
C ILE A 41 -7.58 -9.76 -7.66
N ASP A 42 -8.82 -10.23 -7.78
CA ASP A 42 -9.89 -9.45 -8.39
C ASP A 42 -10.46 -8.45 -7.37
N LEU A 43 -10.03 -7.20 -7.49
CA LEU A 43 -10.47 -6.14 -6.59
C LEU A 43 -11.96 -5.79 -6.75
N THR A 44 -12.62 -6.23 -7.82
CA THR A 44 -14.06 -6.00 -8.04
C THR A 44 -14.92 -6.92 -7.17
N THR A 45 -14.39 -8.09 -6.78
CA THR A 45 -15.11 -9.08 -5.96
C THR A 45 -14.81 -8.95 -4.47
N GLU A 46 -13.65 -8.40 -4.10
CA GLU A 46 -13.17 -8.39 -2.71
C GLU A 46 -13.82 -7.33 -1.80
N GLY A 47 -14.63 -6.42 -2.33
CA GLY A 47 -15.31 -5.38 -1.57
C GLY A 47 -14.32 -4.45 -0.85
N LEU A 48 -14.03 -3.30 -1.46
CA LEU A 48 -13.16 -2.27 -0.88
C LEU A 48 -13.98 -1.23 -0.12
N ASP A 49 -14.92 -1.69 0.71
CA ASP A 49 -15.83 -0.81 1.43
C ASP A 49 -15.06 0.14 2.35
N CYS A 50 -15.42 1.42 2.28
CA CYS A 50 -14.82 2.46 3.08
C CYS A 50 -15.50 2.53 4.45
N ALA A 51 -14.71 2.55 5.52
CA ALA A 51 -15.20 2.91 6.84
C ALA A 51 -14.74 4.34 7.16
N SER A 52 -15.67 5.30 7.09
CA SER A 52 -15.41 6.67 7.53
C SER A 52 -15.03 6.64 9.01
N SER A 53 -13.77 6.96 9.30
CA SER A 53 -13.27 7.07 10.67
C SER A 53 -12.71 8.46 10.92
N ASP A 54 -13.00 9.01 12.09
CA ASP A 54 -12.56 10.36 12.52
C ASP A 54 -11.02 10.48 12.65
N SER A 55 -10.28 9.37 12.57
CA SER A 55 -8.81 9.33 12.66
C SER A 55 -8.14 8.60 11.48
N ALA A 56 -8.59 8.86 10.26
CA ALA A 56 -8.11 8.18 9.04
C ALA A 56 -6.57 8.12 8.89
N ARG A 57 -5.84 9.19 9.26
CA ARG A 57 -4.36 9.20 9.22
C ARG A 57 -3.72 8.22 10.19
N GLU A 58 -4.17 8.23 11.44
CA GLU A 58 -3.69 7.32 12.48
C GLU A 58 -4.08 5.87 12.14
N GLY A 59 -5.33 5.68 11.69
CA GLY A 59 -5.83 4.40 11.21
C GLY A 59 -4.97 3.84 10.08
N PHE A 60 -4.63 4.67 9.09
CA PHE A 60 -3.73 4.28 8.00
C PHE A 60 -2.35 3.90 8.50
N ALA A 61 -1.70 4.75 9.30
CA ALA A 61 -0.35 4.49 9.81
C ALA A 61 -0.29 3.20 10.63
N LYS A 62 -1.28 2.98 11.51
CA LYS A 62 -1.41 1.77 12.33
C LYS A 62 -1.62 0.53 11.48
N ARG A 63 -2.56 0.56 10.53
CA ARG A 63 -2.85 -0.59 9.64
C ARG A 63 -1.64 -0.92 8.78
N LEU A 64 -0.95 0.08 8.24
CA LEU A 64 0.26 -0.11 7.44
C LEU A 64 1.37 -0.79 8.24
N ALA A 65 1.62 -0.35 9.48
CA ALA A 65 2.63 -0.94 10.35
C ALA A 65 2.31 -2.39 10.73
N ILE A 66 1.06 -2.66 11.13
CA ILE A 66 0.60 -4.01 11.50
C ILE A 66 0.69 -4.94 10.29
N ALA A 67 0.17 -4.52 9.14
CA ALA A 67 0.18 -5.32 7.92
C ALA A 67 1.62 -5.61 7.46
N ALA A 68 2.51 -4.61 7.49
CA ALA A 68 3.91 -4.80 7.16
C ALA A 68 4.59 -5.84 8.06
N GLY A 69 4.36 -5.80 9.37
CA GLY A 69 4.90 -6.77 10.32
C GLY A 69 4.37 -8.19 10.08
N ARG A 70 3.07 -8.34 9.82
CA ARG A 70 2.46 -9.64 9.50
C ARG A 70 2.96 -10.20 8.18
N MET A 71 3.13 -9.35 7.16
CA MET A 71 3.73 -9.76 5.89
C MET A 71 5.19 -10.17 6.07
N ALA A 72 5.96 -9.50 6.94
CA ALA A 72 7.32 -9.89 7.25
C ALA A 72 7.38 -11.27 7.93
N GLY A 73 6.52 -11.53 8.92
CA GLY A 73 6.40 -12.85 9.53
C GLY A 73 5.94 -13.93 8.54
N ALA A 74 5.07 -13.60 7.59
CA ALA A 74 4.72 -14.53 6.51
C ALA A 74 5.92 -14.84 5.61
N CYS A 75 6.76 -13.85 5.28
CA CYS A 75 8.01 -14.07 4.54
C CYS A 75 8.99 -14.95 5.31
N GLU A 76 9.18 -14.71 6.61
CA GLU A 76 10.04 -15.54 7.47
C GLU A 76 9.63 -17.01 7.46
N ARG A 77 8.33 -17.29 7.64
CA ARG A 77 7.81 -18.67 7.61
C ARG A 77 8.00 -19.34 6.24
N LEU A 78 7.86 -18.56 5.16
CA LEU A 78 8.13 -19.06 3.81
C LEU A 78 9.62 -19.41 3.64
N ASP A 79 10.52 -18.56 4.15
CA ASP A 79 11.97 -18.77 4.08
C ASP A 79 12.41 -19.99 4.94
N HIS A 80 11.71 -20.25 6.05
CA HIS A 80 11.90 -21.44 6.88
C HIS A 80 11.23 -22.71 6.34
N LEU A 81 10.50 -22.62 5.21
CA LEU A 81 9.74 -23.73 4.62
C LEU A 81 8.72 -24.34 5.59
N GLU A 82 8.13 -23.53 6.45
CA GLU A 82 7.05 -23.94 7.36
C GLU A 82 5.77 -24.25 6.58
N ASP A 83 4.92 -25.14 7.13
CA ASP A 83 3.57 -25.35 6.62
C ASP A 83 2.68 -24.15 7.00
N PHE A 84 2.69 -23.13 6.14
CA PHE A 84 2.00 -21.86 6.36
C PHE A 84 1.23 -21.43 5.10
N PRO A 85 -0.03 -20.95 5.23
CA PRO A 85 -0.83 -20.50 4.09
C PRO A 85 -0.38 -19.11 3.59
N PHE A 86 0.83 -19.03 3.04
CA PHE A 86 1.51 -17.79 2.65
C PHE A 86 0.67 -16.89 1.76
N ARG A 87 0.12 -17.45 0.68
CA ARG A 87 -0.66 -16.68 -0.30
C ARG A 87 -1.88 -16.04 0.32
N ALA A 88 -2.63 -16.76 1.16
CA ALA A 88 -3.82 -16.24 1.83
C ALA A 88 -3.46 -15.13 2.82
N ALA A 89 -2.39 -15.34 3.61
CA ALA A 89 -1.92 -14.34 4.57
C ALA A 89 -1.48 -13.04 3.88
N ILE A 90 -0.67 -13.13 2.82
CA ILE A 90 -0.24 -11.95 2.06
C ILE A 90 -1.44 -11.24 1.39
N THR A 91 -2.38 -12.00 0.84
CA THR A 91 -3.61 -11.46 0.22
C THR A 91 -4.41 -10.62 1.21
N ALA A 92 -4.65 -11.15 2.42
CA ALA A 92 -5.39 -10.44 3.46
C ALA A 92 -4.73 -9.11 3.86
N GLU A 93 -3.41 -9.09 4.00
CA GLU A 93 -2.68 -7.89 4.38
C GLU A 93 -2.58 -6.86 3.23
N VAL A 94 -2.50 -7.30 1.97
CA VAL A 94 -2.59 -6.40 0.81
C VAL A 94 -3.95 -5.71 0.74
N LEU A 95 -5.05 -6.46 0.94
CA LEU A 95 -6.39 -5.90 0.98
C LEU A 95 -6.59 -4.96 2.18
N SER A 96 -6.03 -5.28 3.34
CA SER A 96 -6.04 -4.42 4.52
C SER A 96 -5.39 -3.06 4.25
N ILE A 97 -4.23 -3.05 3.59
CA ILE A 97 -3.53 -1.82 3.19
C ILE A 97 -4.32 -1.05 2.12
N LEU A 98 -4.88 -1.73 1.12
CA LEU A 98 -5.71 -1.09 0.09
C LEU A 98 -6.92 -0.36 0.70
N ARG A 99 -7.65 -1.03 1.59
CA ARG A 99 -8.79 -0.42 2.30
C ARG A 99 -8.34 0.80 3.10
N ALA A 100 -7.24 0.68 3.84
CA ALA A 100 -6.69 1.81 4.60
C ALA A 100 -6.26 3.00 3.72
N CYS A 101 -5.72 2.73 2.52
CA CYS A 101 -5.41 3.77 1.55
C CYS A 101 -6.69 4.45 1.04
N ILE A 102 -7.72 3.68 0.71
CA ILE A 102 -8.98 4.23 0.17
C ILE A 102 -9.69 5.07 1.24
N ASP A 103 -9.82 4.56 2.46
CA ASP A 103 -10.38 5.28 3.61
C ASP A 103 -9.69 6.64 3.80
N LEU A 104 -8.35 6.64 3.74
CA LEU A 104 -7.56 7.85 3.91
C LEU A 104 -7.75 8.83 2.74
N PHE A 105 -7.76 8.34 1.50
CA PHE A 105 -7.90 9.20 0.33
C PHE A 105 -9.29 9.85 0.29
N ASP A 106 -10.32 9.10 0.68
CA ASP A 106 -11.69 9.60 0.82
C ASP A 106 -11.76 10.69 1.91
N ALA A 107 -11.24 10.40 3.11
CA ALA A 107 -11.25 11.34 4.23
C ALA A 107 -10.46 12.64 3.95
N GLU A 108 -9.37 12.56 3.19
CA GLU A 108 -8.53 13.72 2.83
C GLU A 108 -8.97 14.41 1.52
N GLY A 109 -9.97 13.88 0.81
CA GLY A 109 -10.43 14.39 -0.48
C GLY A 109 -9.36 14.28 -1.59
N TRP A 110 -8.46 13.31 -1.50
CA TRP A 110 -7.41 13.10 -2.50
C TRP A 110 -7.91 12.21 -3.63
N LEU A 111 -7.78 12.70 -4.87
CA LEU A 111 -8.19 11.93 -6.04
C LEU A 111 -7.13 10.87 -6.39
N LEU A 112 -7.45 9.60 -6.09
CA LEU A 112 -6.61 8.41 -6.31
C LEU A 112 -5.90 8.43 -7.67
N ALA A 113 -6.65 8.57 -8.76
CA ALA A 113 -6.13 8.53 -10.12
C ALA A 113 -5.13 9.68 -10.41
N GLN A 114 -5.42 10.88 -9.91
CA GLN A 114 -4.58 12.05 -10.15
C GLN A 114 -3.27 11.96 -9.36
N GLU A 115 -3.34 11.60 -8.08
CA GLU A 115 -2.15 11.49 -7.23
C GLU A 115 -1.23 10.36 -7.70
N ARG A 116 -1.82 9.23 -8.13
CA ARG A 116 -1.07 8.16 -8.79
C ARG A 116 -0.33 8.67 -10.03
N GLU A 117 -1.00 9.40 -10.92
CA GLU A 117 -0.39 9.87 -12.17
C GLU A 117 0.72 10.90 -11.90
N LYS A 118 0.46 11.90 -11.04
CA LYS A 118 1.46 12.87 -10.58
C LYS A 118 2.69 12.17 -10.02
N ARG A 119 2.48 11.10 -9.24
CA ARG A 119 3.57 10.37 -8.59
C ARG A 119 4.37 9.50 -9.56
N LEU A 120 3.72 8.91 -10.58
CA LEU A 120 4.36 8.05 -11.57
C LEU A 120 5.02 8.82 -12.71
N ALA A 121 4.55 10.02 -13.06
CA ALA A 121 5.13 10.86 -14.11
C ALA A 121 6.67 11.02 -14.01
N PRO A 122 7.26 11.42 -12.87
CA PRO A 122 8.72 11.55 -12.76
C PRO A 122 9.45 10.20 -12.78
N VAL A 123 8.77 9.09 -12.49
CA VAL A 123 9.34 7.74 -12.60
C VAL A 123 9.36 7.31 -14.06
N LYS A 124 8.25 7.52 -14.78
CA LYS A 124 8.14 7.26 -16.22
C LYS A 124 9.18 8.06 -17.00
N ALA A 125 9.40 9.33 -16.63
CA ALA A 125 10.40 10.20 -17.26
C ALA A 125 11.85 9.69 -17.15
N LYS A 126 12.15 8.84 -16.16
CA LYS A 126 13.47 8.22 -15.98
C LYS A 126 13.65 6.94 -16.80
N SER A 127 12.59 6.43 -17.42
CA SER A 127 12.66 5.22 -18.24
C SER A 127 13.40 5.50 -19.54
N ILE A 128 14.29 4.58 -19.94
CA ILE A 128 14.99 4.62 -21.24
C ILE A 128 14.03 4.53 -22.45
N PHE A 129 12.78 4.12 -22.20
CA PHE A 129 11.70 3.99 -23.17
C PHE A 129 10.71 5.16 -23.15
N HIS A 130 10.92 6.18 -22.30
CA HIS A 130 9.99 7.30 -22.21
C HIS A 130 9.91 8.09 -23.53
N GLY A 131 8.70 8.28 -24.05
CA GLY A 131 8.46 9.01 -25.30
C GLY A 131 8.90 8.28 -26.58
N LYS A 132 9.24 6.99 -26.49
CA LYS A 132 9.71 6.18 -27.64
C LYS A 132 8.68 5.15 -28.12
N ILE A 133 7.47 5.19 -27.57
CA ILE A 133 6.32 4.34 -27.92
C ILE A 133 5.11 5.25 -28.04
#